data_AF-A0AAW8ULZ5-F1
#
_entry.id   AF-A0AAW8ULZ5-F1
#
_cell.length_a   1.000
_cell.length_b   1.000
_cell.length_c   1.000
_cell.angle_alpha   90.00
_cell.angle_beta   90.00
_cell.angle_gamma   90.00
#
_symmetry.space_group_name_H-M   'P 1'
#
loop_
_entity.id
_entity.type
_entity.pdbx_description
1 polymer ?
#
loop_
_entity_poly.entity_id
_entity_poly.type
_entity_poly.pdbx_seq_one_letter_code
_entity_poly.pdbx_strand_id
1 'polypeptide(L)'
;MDTETIVSELSKRSNELEALQRKLSQSQLMNNEAAQTFIFDLKDYLDSLKLVTDLVPSAATTAAEVDQLSYVLGEQNQSIQQLLVILEEAEANDDQRFFGKSAGEVRRMIGSLSGILELNGMLLQDNRGFQQVVKETGPLQVTETKEVPEKKGFLQKLFGK
;
A
#
# COMPACT_ATOMS: atom_id res chain seq x y z
N MET A 1 -22.98 2.81 -1.48
CA MET A 1 -22.13 2.12 -0.49
C MET A 1 -21.83 3.14 0.59
N ASP A 2 -21.90 2.77 1.88
CA ASP A 2 -21.57 3.71 2.95
C ASP A 2 -20.05 3.91 3.09
N THR A 3 -19.65 5.00 3.75
CA THR A 3 -18.25 5.39 3.90
C THR A 3 -17.41 4.30 4.57
N GLU A 4 -17.93 3.67 5.62
CA GLU A 4 -17.22 2.64 6.36
C GLU A 4 -16.94 1.40 5.49
N THR A 5 -17.91 0.99 4.66
CA THR A 5 -17.72 -0.11 3.70
C THR A 5 -16.64 0.23 2.68
N ILE A 6 -16.63 1.45 2.12
CA ILE A 6 -15.61 1.85 1.13
C ILE A 6 -14.21 1.82 1.78
N VAL A 7 -14.05 2.37 2.98
CA VAL A 7 -12.77 2.36 3.68
C VAL A 7 -12.36 0.92 4.06
N SER A 8 -13.30 0.06 4.45
CA SER A 8 -13.03 -1.34 4.76
C SER A 8 -12.59 -2.14 3.53
N GLU A 9 -13.21 -1.93 2.37
CA GLU A 9 -12.80 -2.57 1.13
C GLU A 9 -11.43 -2.06 0.68
N LEU A 10 -11.19 -0.75 0.76
CA LEU A 10 -9.90 -0.15 0.47
C LEU A 10 -8.81 -0.73 1.38
N SER A 11 -9.06 -0.81 2.69
CA SER A 11 -8.16 -1.41 3.68
C SER A 11 -7.84 -2.86 3.37
N LYS A 12 -8.85 -3.67 3.03
CA LYS A 12 -8.67 -5.06 2.60
C LYS A 12 -7.73 -5.15 1.38
N ARG A 13 -7.99 -4.36 0.33
CA ARG A 13 -7.15 -4.36 -0.89
C ARG A 13 -5.73 -3.88 -0.62
N SER A 14 -5.56 -2.90 0.26
CA SER A 14 -4.23 -2.43 0.69
C SER A 14 -3.43 -3.55 1.37
N ASN A 15 -4.07 -4.35 2.22
CA ASN A 15 -3.40 -5.50 2.85
C ASN A 15 -3.00 -6.57 1.83
N GLU A 16 -3.85 -6.85 0.83
CA GLU A 16 -3.54 -7.78 -0.27
C GLU A 16 -2.30 -7.33 -1.05
N LEU A 17 -2.19 -6.05 -1.37
CA LEU A 17 -1.02 -5.47 -2.05
C LEU A 17 0.20 -5.33 -1.15
N GLU A 18 0.03 -5.03 0.14
CA GLU A 18 1.17 -4.94 1.08
C GLU A 18 1.86 -6.30 1.22
N ALA A 19 1.08 -7.38 1.29
CA ALA A 19 1.63 -8.73 1.31
C ALA A 19 2.38 -9.07 0.00
N LEU A 20 1.84 -8.66 -1.16
CA LEU A 20 2.53 -8.79 -2.45
C LEU A 20 3.82 -7.95 -2.49
N GLN A 21 3.77 -6.68 -2.09
CA GLN A 21 4.91 -5.77 -2.05
C GLN A 21 6.05 -6.36 -1.22
N ARG A 22 5.75 -6.93 -0.04
CA ARG A 22 6.74 -7.61 0.80
C ARG A 22 7.39 -8.79 0.08
N LYS A 23 6.59 -9.66 -0.56
CA LYS A 23 7.09 -10.80 -1.38
C LYS A 23 8.02 -10.32 -2.49
N LEU A 24 7.65 -9.26 -3.20
CA LEU A 24 8.43 -8.68 -4.28
C LEU A 24 9.75 -8.08 -3.77
N SER A 25 9.71 -7.35 -2.64
CA SER A 25 10.89 -6.74 -2.01
C SER A 25 11.95 -7.72 -1.52
N GLN A 26 11.58 -9.00 -1.36
CA GLN A 26 12.46 -10.08 -0.96
C GLN A 26 12.88 -10.96 -2.16
N SER A 27 12.38 -10.68 -3.35
CA SER A 27 12.64 -11.49 -4.54
C SER A 27 13.88 -11.04 -5.31
N GLN A 28 14.29 -11.86 -6.28
CA GLN A 28 15.37 -11.54 -7.21
C GLN A 28 15.10 -10.29 -8.07
N LEU A 29 13.86 -9.79 -8.13
CA LEU A 29 13.50 -8.56 -8.83
C LEU A 29 14.25 -7.34 -8.28
N MET A 30 14.69 -7.37 -7.02
CA MET A 30 15.47 -6.30 -6.43
C MET A 30 16.86 -6.11 -7.06
N ASN A 31 17.28 -7.02 -7.95
CA ASN A 31 18.49 -6.86 -8.76
C ASN A 31 18.25 -6.07 -10.06
N ASN A 32 16.99 -5.73 -10.38
CA ASN A 32 16.62 -4.93 -11.54
C ASN A 32 16.15 -3.55 -11.06
N GLU A 33 16.82 -2.49 -11.51
CA GLU A 33 16.55 -1.12 -11.07
C GLU A 33 15.11 -0.68 -11.35
N ALA A 34 14.57 -0.98 -12.54
CA ALA A 34 13.19 -0.62 -12.87
C ALA A 34 12.16 -1.35 -12.00
N ALA A 35 12.39 -2.62 -11.71
CA ALA A 35 11.53 -3.38 -10.78
C ALA A 35 11.66 -2.86 -9.35
N GLN A 36 12.86 -2.53 -8.91
CA GLN A 36 13.12 -1.96 -7.58
C GLN A 36 12.38 -0.64 -7.39
N THR A 37 12.46 0.28 -8.36
CA THR A 37 11.73 1.56 -8.33
C THR A 37 10.23 1.33 -8.18
N PHE A 38 9.63 0.49 -9.04
CA PHE A 38 8.21 0.18 -8.93
C PHE A 38 7.82 -0.42 -7.57
N ILE A 39 8.64 -1.32 -7.01
CA ILE A 39 8.38 -1.95 -5.70
C ILE A 39 8.44 -0.93 -4.55
N PHE A 40 9.30 0.08 -4.65
CA PHE A 40 9.37 1.16 -3.68
C PHE A 40 8.23 2.17 -3.84
N ASP A 41 7.90 2.55 -5.07
CA ASP A 41 6.75 3.43 -5.34
C ASP A 41 5.44 2.78 -4.84
N LEU A 42 5.30 1.46 -5.04
CA LEU A 42 4.18 0.69 -4.49
C LEU A 42 4.14 0.74 -2.96
N LYS A 43 5.31 0.66 -2.30
CA LYS A 43 5.41 0.76 -0.84
C LYS A 43 4.98 2.15 -0.36
N ASP A 44 5.50 3.20 -0.97
CA ASP A 44 5.22 4.58 -0.56
C ASP A 44 3.74 4.93 -0.77
N TYR A 45 3.14 4.43 -1.85
CA TYR A 45 1.70 4.51 -2.08
C TYR A 45 0.90 3.82 -0.97
N LEU A 46 1.23 2.56 -0.64
CA LEU A 46 0.51 1.79 0.38
C LEU A 46 0.67 2.40 1.78
N ASP A 47 1.86 2.90 2.12
CA ASP A 47 2.11 3.58 3.38
C ASP A 47 1.34 4.91 3.47
N SER A 48 1.20 5.63 2.35
CA SER A 48 0.38 6.85 2.30
C SER A 48 -1.11 6.57 2.48
N LEU A 49 -1.59 5.44 1.94
CA LEU A 49 -2.99 5.04 2.00
C LEU A 49 -3.46 4.70 3.43
N LYS A 50 -2.54 4.42 4.36
CA LYS A 50 -2.80 4.23 5.80
C LYS A 50 -3.51 5.42 6.45
N LEU A 51 -3.38 6.62 5.87
CA LEU A 51 -4.13 7.80 6.28
C LEU A 51 -5.64 7.55 6.45
N VAL A 52 -6.21 6.70 5.58
CA VAL A 52 -7.63 6.35 5.60
C VAL A 52 -7.87 4.90 6.02
N THR A 53 -7.00 3.96 5.67
CA THR A 53 -7.26 2.54 5.95
C THR A 53 -7.10 2.18 7.42
N ASP A 54 -6.35 2.97 8.20
CA ASP A 54 -6.20 2.77 9.64
C ASP A 54 -7.44 3.25 10.44
N LEU A 55 -8.41 3.90 9.79
CA LEU A 55 -9.67 4.34 10.42
C LEU A 55 -10.64 3.18 10.66
N VAL A 56 -10.39 2.01 10.06
CA VAL A 56 -11.21 0.80 10.20
C VAL A 56 -10.34 -0.38 10.64
N PRO A 57 -10.91 -1.40 11.30
CA PRO A 57 -10.17 -2.59 11.66
C PRO A 57 -9.58 -3.28 10.43
N SER A 58 -8.31 -3.68 10.54
CA SER A 58 -7.64 -4.45 9.49
C SER A 58 -8.25 -5.86 9.39
N ALA A 59 -8.57 -6.28 8.16
CA ALA A 59 -9.05 -7.63 7.88
C ALA A 59 -7.90 -8.55 7.46
N ALA A 60 -7.98 -9.82 7.85
CA ALA A 60 -7.07 -10.85 7.34
C ALA A 60 -7.33 -11.07 5.84
N THR A 61 -6.27 -11.03 5.04
CA THR A 61 -6.35 -11.21 3.58
C THR A 61 -5.27 -12.17 3.09
N THR A 62 -5.48 -12.70 1.88
CA THR A 62 -4.46 -13.41 1.12
C THR A 62 -3.71 -12.41 0.24
N ALA A 63 -2.41 -12.59 0.08
CA ALA A 63 -1.63 -11.74 -0.82
C ALA A 63 -2.21 -11.75 -2.24
N ALA A 64 -2.24 -10.59 -2.88
CA ALA A 64 -2.50 -10.51 -4.32
C ALA A 64 -1.35 -11.16 -5.10
N GLU A 65 -1.65 -11.64 -6.30
CA GLU A 65 -0.62 -12.05 -7.26
C GLU A 65 -0.28 -10.91 -8.24
N VAL A 66 0.89 -11.01 -8.88
CA VAL A 66 1.40 -9.93 -9.77
C VAL A 66 0.45 -9.64 -10.93
N ASP A 67 -0.20 -10.66 -11.48
CA ASP A 67 -1.17 -10.51 -12.57
C ASP A 67 -2.47 -9.81 -12.13
N GLN A 68 -2.72 -9.71 -10.83
CA GLN A 68 -3.85 -9.01 -10.25
C GLN A 68 -3.57 -7.53 -9.96
N LEU A 69 -2.31 -7.06 -10.08
CA LEU A 69 -1.94 -5.66 -9.78
C LEU A 69 -2.83 -4.64 -10.49
N SER A 70 -3.08 -4.83 -11.79
CA SER A 70 -3.93 -3.92 -12.57
C SER A 70 -5.34 -3.83 -12.00
N TYR A 71 -5.90 -4.97 -11.61
CA TYR A 71 -7.24 -5.03 -11.05
C TYR A 71 -7.28 -4.36 -9.68
N VAL A 72 -6.40 -4.76 -8.76
CA VAL A 72 -6.43 -4.24 -7.38
C VAL A 72 -6.15 -2.74 -7.34
N LEU A 73 -5.16 -2.25 -8.08
CA LEU A 73 -4.88 -0.81 -8.17
C LEU A 73 -6.07 -0.03 -8.78
N GLY A 74 -6.76 -0.62 -9.77
CA GLY A 74 -7.96 -0.01 -10.37
C GLY A 74 -9.13 0.10 -9.40
N GLU A 75 -9.38 -0.95 -8.61
CA GLU A 75 -10.40 -0.92 -7.56
C GLU A 75 -10.06 0.11 -6.48
N GLN A 76 -8.79 0.18 -6.05
CA GLN A 76 -8.35 1.19 -5.09
C GLN A 76 -8.50 2.61 -5.66
N ASN A 77 -8.20 2.83 -6.95
CA ASN A 77 -8.40 4.12 -7.62
C ASN A 77 -9.85 4.56 -7.51
N GLN A 78 -10.78 3.67 -7.84
CA GLN A 78 -12.22 3.92 -7.76
C GLN A 78 -12.67 4.21 -6.32
N SER A 79 -12.21 3.44 -5.33
CA SER A 79 -12.52 3.68 -3.92
C SER A 79 -12.00 5.04 -3.46
N ILE A 80 -10.78 5.44 -3.84
CA ILE A 80 -10.22 6.75 -3.49
C ILE A 80 -11.04 7.88 -4.12
N GLN A 81 -11.44 7.77 -5.39
CA GLN A 81 -12.32 8.75 -6.03
C GLN A 81 -13.66 8.89 -5.31
N GLN A 82 -14.27 7.77 -4.91
CA GLN A 82 -15.52 7.80 -4.14
C GLN A 82 -15.33 8.46 -2.77
N LEU A 83 -14.21 8.19 -2.08
CA LEU A 83 -13.91 8.83 -0.81
C LEU A 83 -13.69 10.33 -0.96
N LEU A 84 -13.04 10.78 -2.03
CA LEU A 84 -12.86 12.21 -2.30
C LEU A 84 -14.21 12.92 -2.43
N VAL A 85 -15.15 12.36 -3.21
CA VAL A 85 -16.51 12.93 -3.33
C VAL A 85 -17.19 13.02 -1.96
N ILE A 86 -17.13 11.96 -1.15
CA ILE A 86 -17.72 11.94 0.20
C ILE A 86 -17.09 13.01 1.11
N LEU A 87 -15.76 13.16 1.05
CA LEU A 87 -15.04 14.12 1.88
C LEU A 87 -15.33 15.57 1.46
N GLU A 88 -15.40 15.85 0.17
CA GLU A 88 -15.77 17.16 -0.37
C GLU A 88 -17.19 17.56 0.04
N GLU A 89 -18.13 16.62 -0.02
CA GLU A 89 -19.49 16.82 0.49
C GLU A 89 -19.52 17.06 2.00
N ALA A 90 -18.72 16.30 2.77
CA ALA A 90 -18.64 16.48 4.22
C ALA A 90 -18.03 17.84 4.60
N GLU A 91 -17.00 18.29 3.89
CA GLU A 91 -16.38 19.60 4.09
C GLU A 91 -17.36 20.74 3.79
N ALA A 92 -18.08 20.66 2.67
CA ALA A 92 -19.00 21.70 2.23
C ALA A 92 -20.20 21.88 3.19
N ASN A 93 -20.61 20.81 3.86
CA ASN A 93 -21.76 20.81 4.76
C ASN A 93 -21.38 20.96 6.26
N ASP A 94 -20.10 21.21 6.57
CA ASP A 94 -19.54 21.23 7.94
C ASP A 94 -19.95 20.01 8.77
N ASP A 95 -19.88 18.86 8.12
CA ASP A 95 -20.48 17.64 8.59
C ASP A 95 -19.42 16.75 9.26
N GLN A 96 -19.52 16.58 10.58
CA GLN A 96 -18.58 15.77 11.37
C GLN A 96 -18.71 14.25 11.13
N ARG A 97 -19.44 13.82 10.09
CA ARG A 97 -19.74 12.41 9.82
C ARG A 97 -18.55 11.59 9.32
N PHE A 98 -17.47 12.19 8.79
CA PHE A 98 -16.31 11.41 8.36
C PHE A 98 -15.44 10.99 9.55
N PHE A 99 -15.75 9.84 10.15
CA PHE A 99 -15.03 9.26 11.30
C PHE A 99 -14.77 10.25 12.46
N GLY A 100 -15.70 11.17 12.70
CA GLY A 100 -15.59 12.18 13.77
C GLY A 100 -14.49 13.22 13.56
N LYS A 101 -13.96 13.36 12.33
CA LYS A 101 -12.93 14.35 12.00
C LYS A 101 -13.51 15.76 11.90
N SER A 102 -12.72 16.74 12.30
CA SER A 102 -13.06 18.16 12.11
C SER A 102 -12.99 18.56 10.63
N ALA A 103 -13.70 19.62 10.23
CA ALA A 103 -13.65 20.15 8.86
C ALA A 103 -12.21 20.46 8.40
N GLY A 104 -11.36 20.96 9.31
CA GLY A 104 -9.94 21.21 9.03
C GLY A 104 -9.12 19.94 8.80
N GLU A 105 -9.43 18.83 9.47
CA GLU A 105 -8.81 17.53 9.21
C GLU A 105 -9.32 16.91 7.90
N VAL A 106 -10.63 17.02 7.63
CA VAL A 106 -11.25 16.59 6.36
C VAL A 106 -10.59 17.29 5.18
N ARG A 107 -10.45 18.62 5.21
CA ARG A 107 -9.77 19.38 4.14
C ARG A 107 -8.34 18.90 3.87
N ARG A 108 -7.57 18.60 4.92
CA ARG A 108 -6.21 18.07 4.76
C ARG A 108 -6.24 16.67 4.14
N MET A 109 -7.19 15.84 4.56
CA MET A 109 -7.36 14.49 4.03
C MET A 109 -7.72 14.49 2.55
N ILE A 110 -8.56 15.42 2.09
CA ILE A 110 -8.85 15.63 0.67
C ILE A 110 -7.55 15.88 -0.09
N GLY A 111 -6.74 16.86 0.35
CA GLY A 111 -5.47 17.18 -0.30
C GLY A 111 -4.51 16.00 -0.35
N SER A 112 -4.39 15.23 0.74
CA SER A 112 -3.57 14.03 0.77
C SER A 112 -4.09 12.92 -0.15
N LEU A 113 -5.39 12.65 -0.15
CA LEU A 113 -6.00 11.62 -0.99
C LEU A 113 -5.91 11.94 -2.48
N SER A 114 -6.00 13.22 -2.87
CA SER A 114 -5.76 13.62 -4.26
C SER A 114 -4.34 13.28 -4.71
N GLY A 115 -3.33 13.56 -3.87
CA GLY A 115 -1.96 13.13 -4.16
C GLY A 115 -1.79 11.60 -4.20
N ILE A 116 -2.47 10.88 -3.30
CA ILE A 116 -2.45 9.41 -3.29
C ILE A 116 -3.13 8.82 -4.54
N LEU A 117 -4.18 9.46 -5.05
CA LEU A 117 -4.86 9.09 -6.29
C LEU A 117 -3.93 9.26 -7.50
N GLU A 118 -3.15 10.35 -7.53
CA GLU A 118 -2.12 10.57 -8.56
C GLU A 118 -1.04 9.48 -8.52
N LEU A 119 -0.52 9.14 -7.33
CA LEU A 119 0.44 8.04 -7.16
C LEU A 119 -0.11 6.70 -7.66
N ASN A 120 -1.38 6.39 -7.35
CA ASN A 120 -2.04 5.20 -7.89
C ASN A 120 -2.09 5.21 -9.42
N GLY A 121 -2.39 6.37 -10.03
CA GLY A 121 -2.38 6.53 -11.47
C GLY A 121 -1.00 6.27 -12.10
N MET A 122 0.08 6.74 -11.47
CA MET A 122 1.45 6.46 -11.90
C MET A 122 1.76 4.96 -11.82
N LEU A 123 1.41 4.30 -10.70
CA LEU A 123 1.58 2.86 -10.56
C LEU A 123 0.81 2.06 -11.61
N LEU A 124 -0.42 2.45 -11.94
CA LEU A 124 -1.20 1.82 -13.01
C LEU A 124 -0.53 1.94 -14.37
N GLN A 125 0.05 3.10 -14.67
CA GLN A 125 0.79 3.33 -15.92
C GLN A 125 2.04 2.45 -16.02
N ASP A 126 2.81 2.38 -14.94
CA ASP A 126 4.11 1.69 -14.90
C ASP A 126 3.97 0.17 -14.75
N ASN A 127 2.85 -0.30 -14.21
CA ASN A 127 2.56 -1.72 -13.94
C ASN A 127 2.70 -2.61 -15.19
N ARG A 128 2.37 -2.13 -16.39
CA ARG A 128 2.59 -2.92 -17.62
C ARG A 128 4.07 -3.22 -17.85
N GLY A 129 4.95 -2.24 -17.64
CA GLY A 129 6.39 -2.41 -17.73
C GLY A 129 6.90 -3.35 -16.64
N PHE A 130 6.44 -3.16 -15.41
CA PHE A 130 6.77 -4.03 -14.29
C PHE A 130 6.41 -5.50 -14.56
N GLN A 131 5.18 -5.79 -15.01
CA GLN A 131 4.75 -7.16 -15.33
C GLN A 131 5.60 -7.81 -16.42
N GLN A 132 6.10 -7.03 -17.39
CA GLN A 132 7.01 -7.55 -18.41
C GLN A 132 8.35 -7.96 -17.78
N VAL A 133 8.91 -7.13 -16.89
CA VAL A 133 10.14 -7.46 -16.16
C VAL A 133 9.95 -8.71 -15.31
N VAL A 134 8.80 -8.88 -14.65
CA VAL A 134 8.49 -10.11 -13.89
C VAL A 134 8.46 -11.34 -14.80
N LYS A 135 7.82 -11.24 -15.97
CA LYS A 135 7.77 -12.34 -16.95
C LYS A 135 9.16 -12.74 -17.44
N GLU A 136 10.01 -11.77 -17.74
CA GLU A 136 11.38 -12.01 -18.22
C GLU A 136 12.28 -12.61 -17.13
N THR A 137 12.04 -12.23 -15.88
CA THR A 137 12.77 -12.76 -14.72
C THR A 137 12.43 -14.22 -14.42
N GLY A 138 11.25 -14.70 -14.87
CA GLY A 138 10.76 -16.05 -14.61
C GLY A 138 10.13 -16.20 -13.21
N PRO A 139 9.94 -17.43 -12.72
CA PRO A 139 9.28 -17.67 -11.43
C PRO A 139 9.93 -16.90 -10.28
N LEU A 140 9.12 -16.21 -9.47
CA LEU A 140 9.60 -15.48 -8.30
C LEU A 140 10.29 -16.42 -7.32
N GLN A 141 11.57 -16.16 -7.06
CA GLN A 141 12.36 -16.83 -6.04
C GLN A 141 12.51 -15.83 -4.89
N VAL A 142 11.81 -16.10 -3.80
CA VAL A 142 11.98 -15.31 -2.58
C VAL A 142 13.35 -15.65 -2.03
N THR A 143 14.23 -14.65 -2.00
CA THR A 143 15.51 -14.78 -1.32
C THR A 143 15.17 -14.88 0.16
N GLU A 144 15.30 -16.08 0.74
CA GLU A 144 15.22 -16.23 2.19
C GLU A 144 16.18 -15.21 2.77
N THR A 145 15.63 -14.21 3.47
CA THR A 145 16.42 -13.34 4.32
C THR A 145 16.97 -14.31 5.36
N LYS A 146 18.21 -14.76 5.19
CA LYS A 146 18.94 -15.44 6.25
C LYS A 146 18.80 -14.50 7.44
N GLU A 147 18.02 -14.90 8.43
CA GLU A 147 18.06 -14.28 9.74
C GLU A 147 19.54 -14.15 10.06
N VAL A 148 20.05 -12.92 10.10
CA VAL A 148 21.42 -12.70 10.51
C VAL A 148 21.44 -13.24 11.93
N PRO A 149 22.13 -14.36 12.21
CA PRO A 149 22.13 -14.91 13.56
C PRO A 149 22.56 -13.78 14.48
N GLU A 150 21.75 -13.47 15.49
CA GLU A 150 22.00 -12.39 16.42
C GLU A 150 23.49 -12.40 16.77
N LYS A 151 24.22 -11.39 16.29
CA LYS A 151 25.63 -11.24 16.64
C LYS A 151 25.64 -11.06 18.14
N LYS A 152 25.96 -12.12 18.88
CA LYS A 152 26.19 -12.09 20.33
C LYS A 152 26.99 -10.83 20.63
N GLY A 153 26.33 -9.88 21.30
CA GLY A 153 26.85 -8.55 21.52
C GLY A 153 28.22 -8.62 22.20
N PHE A 154 29.06 -7.62 21.97
CA PHE A 154 30.38 -7.50 22.57
C PHE A 154 30.37 -7.71 24.10
N LEU A 155 29.26 -7.35 24.76
CA LEU A 155 29.03 -7.56 26.19
C LEU A 155 28.78 -9.03 26.58
N GLN A 156 28.15 -9.84 25.72
CA GLN A 156 27.97 -11.28 25.93
C GLN A 156 29.31 -12.04 25.81
N LYS A 157 30.23 -11.53 24.99
CA LYS A 157 31.62 -12.04 24.93
C LYS A 157 32.46 -11.65 26.15
N LEU A 158 32.16 -10.52 26.80
CA LEU A 158 32.90 -10.03 27.96
C LEU A 158 32.39 -10.59 29.30
N PHE A 159 31.09 -10.89 29.42
CA PHE A 159 30.46 -11.29 30.69
C PHE A 159 29.88 -12.71 30.74
N GLY A 160 30.04 -13.51 29.68
CA GLY A 160 30.02 -14.97 29.76
C GLY A 160 28.90 -15.61 30.59
N LYS A 161 27.66 -15.18 30.40
CA LYS A 161 26.46 -15.96 30.75
C LYS A 161 25.55 -16.03 29.53
#